data_AF-A0A3P7LH74-F1
#
_entry.id   AF-A0A3P7LH74-F1
#
_cell.length_a   1.000
_cell.length_b   1.000
_cell.length_c   1.000
_cell.angle_alpha   90.00
_cell.angle_beta   90.00
_cell.angle_gamma   90.00
#
_symmetry.space_group_name_H-M   'P 1'
#
loop_
_entity.id
_entity.type
_entity.pdbx_description
1 polymer ?
#
loop_
_entity_poly.entity_id
_entity_poly.type
_entity_poly.pdbx_seq_one_letter_code
_entity_poly.pdbx_strand_id
1 'polypeptide(L)'
;MPMTSPAATAALSCFELALQGERLCKAGDYQAAIQQFRTALQIGTDDVGVLTAIYSQMGNAYFFEQDYLHALEFHRWDLSLSR
;
A
#
# COMPACT_ATOMS: atom_id res chain seq x y z
N MET A 1 -20.44 -37.68 -3.37
CA MET A 1 -19.30 -36.94 -2.77
C MET A 1 -18.06 -37.23 -3.60
N PRO A 2 -17.01 -36.39 -3.67
CA PRO A 2 -16.88 -34.95 -3.40
C PRO A 2 -16.15 -34.20 -4.55
N MET A 3 -16.25 -32.86 -4.62
CA MET A 3 -15.16 -31.99 -5.09
C MET A 3 -15.26 -30.70 -4.28
N THR A 4 -14.51 -30.65 -3.19
CA THR A 4 -14.20 -29.42 -2.47
C THR A 4 -13.47 -28.49 -3.44
N SER A 5 -14.14 -27.41 -3.85
CA SER A 5 -13.48 -26.31 -4.56
C SER A 5 -12.39 -25.73 -3.66
N PRO A 6 -11.23 -25.32 -4.22
CA PRO A 6 -10.22 -24.64 -3.43
C PRO A 6 -10.87 -23.36 -2.90
N ALA A 7 -10.63 -23.07 -1.62
CA ALA A 7 -10.98 -21.79 -1.03
C ALA A 7 -10.58 -20.70 -2.01
N ALA A 8 -11.56 -19.96 -2.53
CA ALA A 8 -11.31 -18.70 -3.19
C ALA A 8 -10.53 -17.87 -2.17
N THR A 9 -9.22 -17.77 -2.37
CA THR A 9 -8.38 -16.85 -1.60
C THR A 9 -8.98 -15.51 -1.93
N ALA A 10 -9.73 -14.93 -1.00
CA ALA A 10 -10.40 -13.65 -1.22
C ALA A 10 -9.30 -12.66 -1.59
N ALA A 11 -9.27 -12.25 -2.85
CA ALA A 11 -8.32 -11.25 -3.31
C ALA A 11 -8.64 -9.99 -2.52
N LEU A 12 -7.72 -9.58 -1.65
CA LEU A 12 -7.87 -8.37 -0.86
C LEU A 12 -7.98 -7.18 -1.82
N SER A 13 -8.93 -6.29 -1.54
CA SER A 13 -9.06 -5.04 -2.28
C SER A 13 -7.85 -4.13 -2.04
N CYS A 14 -7.64 -3.16 -2.94
CA CYS A 14 -6.62 -2.11 -2.76
C CYS A 14 -6.76 -1.43 -1.39
N PHE A 15 -7.98 -1.14 -0.95
CA PHE A 15 -8.25 -0.52 0.35
C PHE A 15 -7.84 -1.42 1.53
N GLU A 16 -8.15 -2.72 1.49
CA GLU A 16 -7.78 -3.65 2.57
C GLU A 16 -6.26 -3.83 2.67
N LEU A 17 -5.57 -3.91 1.53
CA LEU A 17 -4.11 -3.96 1.49
C LEU A 17 -3.47 -2.67 2.01
N ALA A 18 -4.05 -1.50 1.67
CA ALA A 18 -3.59 -0.22 2.21
C ALA A 18 -3.74 -0.18 3.74
N LEU A 19 -4.86 -0.65 4.29
CA LEU A 19 -5.05 -0.76 5.74
C LEU A 19 -4.05 -1.73 6.38
N GLN A 20 -3.74 -2.84 5.73
CA GLN A 20 -2.72 -3.76 6.21
C GLN A 20 -1.32 -3.11 6.21
N GLY A 21 -0.97 -2.40 5.14
CA GLY A 21 0.27 -1.62 5.05
C GLY A 21 0.39 -0.57 6.15
N GLU A 22 -0.68 0.17 6.43
CA GLU A 22 -0.71 1.15 7.55
C GLU A 22 -0.43 0.48 8.90
N ARG A 23 -1.04 -0.68 9.17
CA ARG A 23 -0.80 -1.42 10.42
C ARG A 23 0.66 -1.86 10.54
N LEU A 24 1.28 -2.30 9.44
CA LEU A 24 2.68 -2.70 9.41
C LEU A 24 3.61 -1.49 9.65
N CYS A 25 3.33 -0.33 9.05
CA CYS A 25 4.04 0.92 9.36
C CYS A 25 3.97 1.25 10.86
N LYS A 26 2.78 1.13 11.48
CA LYS A 26 2.60 1.37 12.92
C LYS A 26 3.35 0.36 13.80
N ALA A 27 3.56 -0.85 13.29
CA ALA A 27 4.37 -1.89 13.94
C ALA A 27 5.88 -1.72 13.70
N GLY A 28 6.30 -0.78 12.84
CA GLY A 28 7.69 -0.56 12.46
C GLY A 28 8.22 -1.51 11.39
N ASP A 29 7.36 -2.34 10.79
CA ASP A 29 7.73 -3.24 9.69
C ASP A 29 7.50 -2.54 8.34
N TYR A 30 8.38 -1.59 8.04
CA TYR A 30 8.25 -0.72 6.86
C TYR A 30 8.46 -1.48 5.55
N GLN A 31 9.36 -2.47 5.53
CA GLN A 31 9.58 -3.30 4.35
C GLN A 31 8.33 -4.10 3.98
N ALA A 32 7.68 -4.75 4.95
CA ALA A 32 6.43 -5.45 4.68
C ALA A 32 5.32 -4.47 4.28
N ALA A 33 5.24 -3.30 4.93
CA ALA A 33 4.27 -2.27 4.57
C ALA A 33 4.42 -1.83 3.10
N ILE A 34 5.64 -1.56 2.65
CA ILE A 34 5.95 -1.19 1.26
C ILE A 34 5.48 -2.28 0.28
N GLN A 35 5.66 -3.56 0.59
CA GLN A 35 5.18 -4.65 -0.26
C GLN A 35 3.65 -4.67 -0.35
N GLN A 36 2.95 -4.46 0.77
CA GLN A 36 1.48 -4.39 0.77
C GLN A 36 0.98 -3.20 -0.05
N PHE A 37 1.57 -2.02 0.12
CA PHE A 37 1.22 -0.84 -0.64
C PHE A 37 1.48 -0.99 -2.14
N ARG A 38 2.61 -1.60 -2.55
CA ARG A 38 2.89 -1.92 -3.95
C ARG A 38 1.83 -2.85 -4.54
N THR A 39 1.40 -3.84 -3.77
CA THR A 39 0.33 -4.77 -4.18
C THR A 39 -1.00 -4.02 -4.31
N ALA A 40 -1.32 -3.12 -3.37
CA ALA A 40 -2.52 -2.29 -3.42
C ALA A 40 -2.56 -1.44 -4.70
N LEU A 41 -1.45 -0.78 -5.05
CA LEU A 41 -1.33 0.02 -6.28
C LEU A 41 -1.45 -0.83 -7.55
N GLN A 42 -0.97 -2.08 -7.55
CA GLN A 42 -1.12 -3.00 -8.69
C GLN A 42 -2.57 -3.42 -8.91
N ILE A 43 -3.33 -3.63 -7.82
CA ILE A 43 -4.78 -3.89 -7.91
C ILE A 43 -5.52 -2.65 -8.40
N GLY A 44 -5.10 -1.47 -7.94
CA GLY A 44 -5.67 -0.20 -8.34
C GLY A 44 -6.99 0.11 -7.63
N THR A 45 -7.38 1.38 -7.70
CA THR A 45 -8.65 1.89 -7.19
C THR A 45 -8.96 3.22 -7.86
N ASP A 46 -10.24 3.53 -8.04
CA ASP A 46 -10.70 4.84 -8.51
C ASP A 46 -10.83 5.86 -7.36
N ASP A 47 -10.65 5.42 -6.11
CA ASP A 47 -10.68 6.28 -4.94
C ASP A 47 -9.34 7.02 -4.77
N VAL A 48 -9.33 8.29 -5.18
CA VAL A 48 -8.18 9.18 -5.07
C VAL A 48 -7.73 9.36 -3.62
N GLY A 49 -8.65 9.29 -2.64
CA GLY A 49 -8.31 9.37 -1.22
C GLY A 49 -7.47 8.18 -0.77
N VAL A 50 -7.79 6.98 -1.26
CA VAL A 50 -7.00 5.77 -0.99
C VAL A 50 -5.63 5.85 -1.66
N LEU A 51 -5.54 6.31 -2.91
CA LEU A 51 -4.26 6.47 -3.61
C LEU A 51 -3.34 7.47 -2.91
N THR A 52 -3.87 8.65 -2.56
CA THR A 52 -3.18 9.69 -1.78
C THR A 52 -2.64 9.10 -0.47
N ALA A 53 -3.47 8.39 0.29
CA ALA A 53 -3.06 7.74 1.54
C ALA A 53 -1.93 6.71 1.32
N ILE A 54 -2.02 5.89 0.28
CA ILE A 54 -0.98 4.90 -0.05
C ILE A 54 0.35 5.60 -0.38
N TYR A 55 0.34 6.59 -1.27
CA TYR A 55 1.57 7.28 -1.67
C TYR A 55 2.22 8.04 -0.51
N SER A 56 1.43 8.73 0.31
CA SER A 56 1.91 9.41 1.51
C SER A 56 2.58 8.45 2.49
N GLN A 57 1.92 7.30 2.76
CA GLN A 57 2.42 6.29 3.69
C GLN A 57 3.64 5.52 3.15
N MET A 58 3.71 5.27 1.84
CA MET A 58 4.90 4.72 1.20
C MET A 58 6.08 5.66 1.31
N GLY A 59 5.87 6.97 1.12
CA GLY A 59 6.91 7.98 1.30
C GLY A 59 7.49 7.94 2.72
N ASN A 60 6.62 7.88 3.73
CA ASN A 60 7.03 7.73 5.13
C ASN A 60 7.78 6.41 5.37
N ALA A 61 7.29 5.29 4.85
CA ALA A 61 7.93 3.99 5.02
C ALA A 61 9.35 3.96 4.42
N TYR A 62 9.53 4.49 3.21
CA TYR A 62 10.85 4.62 2.59
C TYR A 62 11.77 5.57 3.35
N PHE A 63 11.23 6.66 3.92
CA PHE A 63 11.99 7.56 4.76
C PHE A 63 12.56 6.84 6.00
N PHE A 64 11.76 5.99 6.66
CA PHE A 64 12.21 5.20 7.82
C PHE A 64 13.22 4.11 7.46
N GLU A 65 13.14 3.55 6.24
CA GLU A 65 14.17 2.67 5.67
C GLU A 65 15.43 3.43 5.19
N GLN A 66 15.47 4.76 5.36
CA GLN A 66 16.56 5.65 4.91
C GLN A 66 16.75 5.70 3.39
N ASP A 67 15.74 5.26 2.63
CA ASP A 67 15.70 5.38 1.18
C ASP A 67 15.02 6.68 0.76
N TYR A 68 15.78 7.78 0.92
CA TYR A 68 15.26 9.13 0.75
C TYR A 68 14.88 9.47 -0.70
N LEU A 69 15.48 8.79 -1.68
CA LEU A 69 15.16 9.01 -3.09
C LEU A 69 13.75 8.55 -3.40
N HIS A 70 13.41 7.32 -2.99
CA HIS A 70 12.05 6.82 -3.14
C HIS A 70 11.07 7.59 -2.25
N ALA A 71 11.44 7.92 -1.02
CA ALA A 71 10.58 8.72 -0.14
C ALA A 71 10.15 10.05 -0.81
N LEU A 72 11.10 10.77 -1.40
CA LEU A 72 10.82 12.01 -2.13
C LEU A 72 9.93 11.79 -3.35
N GLU A 73 10.17 10.74 -4.12
CA GLU A 73 9.35 10.41 -5.29
C GLU A 73 7.89 10.16 -4.92
N PHE A 74 7.66 9.34 -3.90
CA PHE A 74 6.31 9.00 -3.43
C PHE A 74 5.58 10.20 -2.84
N HIS A 75 6.26 11.06 -2.09
CA HIS A 75 5.67 12.32 -1.62
C HIS A 75 5.35 13.30 -2.75
N ARG A 76 6.11 13.31 -3.84
CA ARG A 76 5.77 14.12 -5.02
C ARG A 76 4.54 13.61 -5.74
N TRP A 77 4.35 12.30 -5.82
CA TRP A 77 3.13 11.71 -6.40
C TRP A 77 1.88 12.05 -5.57
N ASP A 78 1.97 11.91 -4.25
CA ASP A 78 0.94 12.34 -3.30
C ASP A 78 0.53 13.81 -3.51
N LEU A 79 1.53 14.71 -3.59
CA LEU A 79 1.29 16.13 -3.86
C LEU A 79 0.68 16.40 -5.23
N SER A 80 1.02 15.63 -6.26
CA SER A 80 0.45 15.79 -7.60
C SER A 80 -1.00 15.32 -7.71
N LEU A 81 -1.43 14.37 -6.87
CA LEU A 81 -2.82 13.90 -6.78
C LEU A 81 -3.69 14.79 -5.90
N SER A 82 -3.08 15.46 -4.93
CA SER A 82 -3.75 16.36 -3.99
C SER A 82 -3.96 17.80 -4.54
N ARG A 83 -3.51 18.09 -5.76
CA ARG A 83 -3.68 19.39 -6.43
C ARG A 83 -4.81 19.35 -7.45
#